data_AF-A0A1I2T9M7-F1
#
_entry.id   AF-A0A1I2T9M7-F1
#
_cell.length_a   1.000
_cell.length_b   1.000
_cell.length_c   1.000
_cell.angle_alpha   90.00
_cell.angle_beta   90.00
_cell.angle_gamma   90.00
#
_symmetry.space_group_name_H-M   'P 1'
#
loop_
_entity.id
_entity.type
_entity.pdbx_description
1 polymer ?
#
loop_
_entity_poly.entity_id
_entity_poly.type
_entity_poly.pdbx_seq_one_letter_code
_entity_poly.pdbx_strand_id
1 'polypeptide(L)'
;MGKTNKKTGYSCIEEKFGKKESLKEKIKRSLRNVKYVYQRAKYGYCDSDVWSIDYWFLRVMPGMLQQLKDTTDSYPDFPEMTSHAVYRTGRPKDVEDEGMAKWQDVLQEMIFLLREANEETCTRENRYEHEYDEATQRFEEKYGSLGEKLKTKEDMEREKTEGLHKMFMPGDVPEFKDISDRYYEEYAAINEYRNQCKDKALELFGKWFWHLWD
;
A
#
# COMPACT_ATOMS: atom_id res chain seq x y z
N MET A 1 -3.63 15.93 29.66
CA MET A 1 -3.68 14.50 29.33
C MET A 1 -3.11 14.32 27.94
N GLY A 2 -1.87 13.81 27.82
CA GLY A 2 -1.24 13.63 26.53
C GLY A 2 -2.00 12.61 25.71
N LYS A 3 -2.47 12.97 24.52
CA LYS A 3 -2.99 12.01 23.55
C LYS A 3 -1.86 11.02 23.31
N THR A 4 -2.05 9.75 23.68
CA THR A 4 -1.14 8.69 23.28
C THR A 4 -1.30 8.51 21.78
N ASN A 5 -0.45 9.17 20.99
CA ASN A 5 -0.39 8.97 19.55
C ASN A 5 -0.05 7.50 19.29
N LYS A 6 -1.08 6.74 18.91
CA LYS A 6 -0.92 5.36 18.50
C LYS A 6 -0.10 5.36 17.22
N LYS A 7 1.16 4.96 17.32
CA LYS A 7 2.02 4.80 16.14
C LYS A 7 1.35 3.82 15.18
N THR A 8 1.02 4.31 13.99
CA THR A 8 0.61 3.49 12.86
C THR A 8 1.89 3.17 12.09
N GLY A 9 2.16 1.90 11.83
CA GLY A 9 3.43 1.50 11.22
C GLY A 9 3.38 0.13 10.57
N TYR A 10 4.29 -0.09 9.63
CA TYR A 10 4.45 -1.36 8.94
C TYR A 10 5.34 -2.32 9.72
N SER A 11 4.77 -3.47 10.11
CA SER A 11 5.50 -4.50 10.81
C SER A 11 6.56 -5.15 9.91
N CYS A 12 7.78 -5.32 10.40
CA CYS A 12 8.78 -6.19 9.77
C CYS A 12 8.55 -7.67 10.06
N ILE A 13 7.49 -8.01 10.81
CA ILE A 13 7.22 -9.37 11.24
C ILE A 13 6.47 -10.07 10.12
N GLU A 14 7.10 -11.10 9.55
CA GLU A 14 6.46 -12.04 8.66
C GLU A 14 5.33 -12.74 9.41
N GLU A 15 4.11 -12.49 8.95
CA GLU A 15 2.91 -13.15 9.44
C GLU A 15 2.84 -14.59 8.91
N LYS A 16 2.07 -15.42 9.61
CA LYS A 16 1.88 -16.80 9.19
C LYS A 16 0.96 -16.84 7.96
N PHE A 17 1.50 -17.28 6.82
CA PHE A 17 0.69 -17.60 5.65
C PHE A 17 0.12 -19.03 5.77
N GLY A 18 -1.20 -19.17 5.67
CA GLY A 18 -1.89 -20.46 5.59
C GLY A 18 -2.18 -21.18 6.92
N LYS A 19 -2.91 -22.32 6.83
CA LYS A 19 -3.51 -22.99 8.00
C LYS A 19 -2.54 -23.90 8.77
N LYS A 20 -1.58 -24.58 8.12
CA LYS A 20 -0.63 -25.50 8.79
C LYS A 20 0.81 -25.02 8.64
N GLU A 21 1.49 -24.82 9.77
CA GLU A 21 2.91 -24.46 9.84
C GLU A 21 3.60 -25.44 10.79
N SER A 22 4.64 -26.13 10.31
CA SER A 22 5.46 -27.04 11.09
C SER A 22 6.29 -26.29 12.14
N LEU A 23 6.79 -27.00 13.16
CA LEU A 23 7.64 -26.40 14.18
C LEU A 23 8.92 -25.81 13.58
N LYS A 24 9.49 -26.46 12.56
CA LYS A 24 10.69 -25.97 11.86
C LYS A 24 10.43 -24.65 11.13
N GLU A 25 9.28 -24.53 10.48
CA GLU A 25 8.87 -23.30 9.79
C GLU A 25 8.64 -22.16 10.79
N LYS A 26 7.98 -22.44 11.92
CA LYS A 26 7.81 -21.46 13.02
C LYS A 26 9.15 -20.93 13.50
N ILE A 27 10.11 -21.82 13.79
CA ILE A 27 11.44 -21.43 14.25
C ILE A 27 12.14 -20.58 13.18
N LYS A 28 12.10 -21.01 11.91
CA LYS A 28 12.72 -20.28 10.80
C LYS A 28 12.12 -18.87 10.66
N ARG A 29 10.78 -18.74 10.72
CA ARG A 29 10.08 -17.45 10.68
C ARG A 29 10.47 -16.56 11.85
N SER A 30 10.51 -17.08 13.07
CA SER A 30 10.95 -16.33 14.25
C SER A 30 12.38 -15.82 14.11
N LEU A 31 13.32 -16.66 13.65
CA LEU A 31 14.71 -16.24 13.42
C LEU A 31 14.79 -15.15 12.34
N ARG A 32 13.98 -15.26 11.29
CA ARG A 32 13.89 -14.24 10.23
C ARG A 32 13.35 -12.91 10.77
N ASN A 33 12.29 -12.95 11.58
CA ASN A 33 11.70 -11.76 12.20
C ASN A 33 12.70 -11.05 13.12
N VAL A 34 13.46 -11.81 13.93
CA VAL A 34 14.55 -11.25 14.76
C VAL A 34 15.61 -10.58 13.88
N LYS A 35 16.02 -11.23 12.78
CA LYS A 35 16.95 -10.64 11.80
C LYS A 35 16.39 -9.34 11.24
N TYR A 36 15.12 -9.29 10.82
CA TYR A 36 14.52 -8.10 10.24
C TYR A 36 14.42 -6.93 11.23
N VAL A 37 14.05 -7.21 12.48
CA VAL A 37 14.06 -6.20 13.55
C VAL A 37 15.47 -5.65 13.77
N TYR A 38 16.49 -6.52 13.85
CA TYR A 38 17.88 -6.09 13.99
C TYR A 38 18.33 -5.22 12.81
N GLN A 39 18.01 -5.63 11.59
CA GLN A 39 18.38 -4.87 10.39
C GLN A 39 17.74 -3.48 10.40
N ARG A 40 16.44 -3.38 10.69
CA ARG A 40 15.76 -2.07 10.73
C ARG A 40 16.31 -1.18 11.84
N ALA A 41 16.64 -1.74 13.00
CA ALA A 41 17.25 -0.98 14.10
C ALA A 41 18.67 -0.49 13.77
N LYS A 42 19.46 -1.30 13.05
CA LYS A 42 20.87 -0.98 12.75
C LYS A 42 21.06 -0.14 11.48
N TYR A 43 20.27 -0.41 10.45
CA TYR A 43 20.45 0.13 9.09
C TYR A 43 19.29 1.05 8.65
N GLY A 44 18.20 1.11 9.41
CA GLY A 44 17.00 1.88 9.07
C GLY A 44 15.97 1.12 8.21
N TYR A 45 16.36 0.00 7.59
CA TYR A 45 15.50 -0.88 6.79
C TYR A 45 15.92 -2.35 6.92
N CYS A 46 15.07 -3.29 6.49
CA CYS A 46 15.39 -4.72 6.48
C CYS A 46 15.19 -5.37 5.11
N ASP A 47 15.65 -6.62 4.92
CA ASP A 47 15.52 -7.29 3.61
C ASP A 47 14.05 -7.40 3.15
N SER A 48 13.09 -7.50 4.09
CA SER A 48 11.65 -7.51 3.76
C SER A 48 11.17 -6.19 3.18
N ASP A 49 11.75 -5.06 3.59
CA ASP A 49 11.40 -3.73 3.06
C ASP A 49 11.86 -3.59 1.61
N VAL A 50 12.99 -4.21 1.29
CA VAL A 50 13.57 -4.20 -0.06
C VAL A 50 12.74 -5.01 -1.05
N TRP A 51 12.01 -6.03 -0.59
CA TRP A 51 11.17 -6.85 -1.46
C TRP A 51 10.02 -6.06 -2.10
N SER A 52 9.53 -5.01 -1.44
CA SER A 52 8.45 -4.15 -1.95
C SER A 52 8.56 -2.76 -1.33
N ILE A 53 9.51 -1.97 -1.85
CA ILE A 53 9.81 -0.61 -1.36
C ILE A 53 8.59 0.31 -1.53
N ASP A 54 7.84 0.12 -2.61
CA ASP A 54 6.60 0.80 -2.92
C ASP A 54 5.54 0.60 -1.82
N TYR A 55 5.24 -0.65 -1.45
CA TYR A 55 4.30 -0.95 -0.38
C TYR A 55 4.81 -0.48 0.99
N TRP A 56 6.11 -0.62 1.25
CA TRP A 56 6.71 -0.08 2.47
C TRP A 56 6.48 1.43 2.57
N PHE A 57 6.77 2.17 1.50
CA PHE A 57 6.64 3.63 1.45
C PHE A 57 5.18 4.04 1.69
N LEU A 58 4.23 3.44 0.97
CA LEU A 58 2.81 3.77 1.07
C LEU A 58 2.18 3.41 2.42
N ARG A 59 2.77 2.47 3.18
CA ARG A 59 2.31 2.14 4.54
C ARG A 59 2.98 2.98 5.64
N VAL A 60 4.24 3.33 5.46
CA VAL A 60 5.03 4.04 6.48
C VAL A 60 4.84 5.55 6.39
N MET A 61 4.91 6.12 5.19
CA MET A 61 4.92 7.58 5.01
C MET A 61 3.65 8.27 5.52
N PRO A 62 2.42 7.77 5.28
CA PRO A 62 1.22 8.39 5.84
C PRO A 62 1.22 8.40 7.37
N GLY A 63 1.78 7.37 8.01
CA GLY A 63 1.89 7.27 9.47
C GLY A 63 2.88 8.29 10.03
N MET A 64 4.04 8.45 9.37
CA MET A 64 5.03 9.46 9.74
C MET A 64 4.48 10.89 9.57
N LEU A 65 3.83 11.17 8.43
CA LEU A 65 3.21 12.47 8.16
C LEU A 65 2.06 12.77 9.12
N GLN A 66 1.25 11.77 9.48
CA GLN A 66 0.22 11.93 10.50
C GLN A 66 0.83 12.29 11.85
N GLN A 67 1.89 11.59 12.25
CA GLN A 67 2.59 11.91 13.50
C GLN A 67 3.15 13.34 13.45
N LEU A 68 3.78 13.75 12.35
CA LEU A 68 4.28 15.12 12.17
C LEU A 68 3.14 16.14 12.28
N LYS A 69 2.02 15.92 11.59
CA LYS A 69 0.83 16.78 11.66
C LYS A 69 0.31 16.93 13.10
N ASP A 70 0.34 15.85 13.87
CA ASP A 70 -0.19 15.82 15.23
C ASP A 70 0.78 16.41 16.28
N THR A 71 2.09 16.40 16.01
CA THR A 71 3.11 16.93 16.94
C THR A 71 3.59 18.33 16.59
N THR A 72 3.43 18.76 15.34
CA THR A 72 4.08 19.99 14.89
C THR A 72 3.47 21.25 15.50
N ASP A 73 4.35 22.06 16.09
CA ASP A 73 4.02 23.36 16.68
C ASP A 73 4.45 24.53 15.78
N SER A 74 4.88 24.27 14.54
CA SER A 74 5.30 25.28 13.57
C SER A 74 4.89 24.94 12.13
N TYR A 75 5.05 25.91 11.22
CA TYR A 75 4.73 25.76 9.79
C TYR A 75 5.81 26.45 8.94
N PRO A 76 6.05 26.00 7.70
CA PRO A 76 7.04 26.60 6.81
C PRO A 76 6.59 27.97 6.28
N ASP A 77 7.54 28.77 5.77
CA ASP A 77 7.23 30.04 5.10
C ASP A 77 6.35 29.75 3.87
N PHE A 78 5.15 30.31 3.82
CA PHE A 78 4.34 30.34 2.61
C PHE A 78 4.69 31.60 1.81
N PRO A 79 4.60 31.58 0.47
CA PRO A 79 4.84 32.77 -0.36
C PRO A 79 3.99 34.00 0.03
N GLU A 80 2.88 33.79 0.74
CA GLU A 80 1.94 34.81 1.20
C GLU A 80 1.94 34.99 2.75
N MET A 81 2.64 34.14 3.51
CA MET A 81 2.68 34.18 4.97
C MET A 81 4.07 33.80 5.49
N THR A 82 4.69 34.70 6.25
CA THR A 82 5.97 34.46 6.90
C THR A 82 5.79 33.44 8.03
N SER A 83 6.59 32.37 8.05
CA SER A 83 6.65 31.43 9.17
C SER A 83 7.18 32.11 10.42
N HIS A 84 6.66 31.66 11.55
CA HIS A 84 7.20 31.95 12.85
C HIS A 84 7.63 30.63 13.48
N ALA A 85 8.92 30.29 13.38
CA ALA A 85 9.49 29.18 14.12
C ALA A 85 9.46 29.49 15.62
N VAL A 86 8.57 28.83 16.37
CA VAL A 86 8.45 29.03 17.82
C VAL A 86 9.52 28.18 18.52
N TYR A 87 10.76 28.67 18.55
CA TYR A 87 11.82 28.02 19.32
C TYR A 87 11.66 28.35 20.82
N ARG A 88 11.22 27.36 21.60
CA ARG A 88 11.42 27.26 23.07
C ARG A 88 10.69 28.27 23.97
N THR A 89 9.87 29.16 23.46
CA THR A 89 8.99 30.03 24.25
C THR A 89 7.54 29.59 24.02
N GLY A 90 6.82 29.25 25.10
CA GLY A 90 5.45 28.74 25.01
C GLY A 90 4.57 29.59 24.08
N ARG A 91 3.62 28.91 23.39
CA ARG A 91 2.74 29.47 22.35
C ARG A 91 2.49 30.97 22.53
N PRO A 92 3.06 31.83 21.68
CA PRO A 92 2.55 33.18 21.52
C PRO A 92 1.05 33.06 21.18
N LYS A 93 0.21 33.83 21.85
CA LYS A 93 -1.26 33.85 21.69
C LYS A 93 -1.71 34.43 20.34
N ASP A 94 -0.73 34.78 19.52
CA ASP A 94 -0.77 35.67 18.37
C ASP A 94 -0.14 35.02 17.11
N VAL A 95 0.17 33.72 17.15
CA VAL A 95 0.45 32.94 15.93
C VAL A 95 -0.86 32.77 15.19
N GLU A 96 -1.01 33.46 14.05
CA GLU A 96 -2.19 33.38 13.20
C GLU A 96 -2.55 31.92 12.88
N ASP A 97 -3.69 31.46 13.41
CA ASP A 97 -4.23 30.09 13.26
C ASP A 97 -4.32 29.66 11.78
N GLU A 98 -4.40 30.62 10.86
CA GLU A 98 -4.52 30.41 9.41
C GLU A 98 -3.30 29.74 8.78
N GLY A 99 -2.06 30.12 9.16
CA GLY A 99 -0.85 29.52 8.61
C GLY A 99 -0.67 28.07 9.04
N MET A 100 -0.92 27.80 10.32
CA MET A 100 -0.95 26.44 10.87
C MET A 100 -2.06 25.60 10.25
N ALA A 101 -3.26 26.17 10.04
CA ALA A 101 -4.36 25.46 9.39
C ALA A 101 -4.00 25.07 7.95
N LYS A 102 -3.44 26.00 7.16
CA LYS A 102 -2.95 25.71 5.79
C LYS A 102 -1.90 24.60 5.78
N TRP A 103 -0.97 24.61 6.73
CA TRP A 103 0.04 23.54 6.81
C TRP A 103 -0.57 22.19 7.19
N GLN A 104 -1.50 22.18 8.14
CA GLN A 104 -2.23 20.96 8.50
C GLN A 104 -3.06 20.42 7.33
N ASP A 105 -3.63 21.29 6.49
CA ASP A 105 -4.35 20.91 5.28
C ASP A 105 -3.42 20.29 4.23
N VAL A 106 -2.26 20.89 4.00
CA VAL A 106 -1.21 20.36 3.11
C VAL A 106 -0.74 18.97 3.56
N LEU A 107 -0.45 18.79 4.86
CA LEU A 107 -0.08 17.49 5.41
C LEU A 107 -1.25 16.50 5.29
N GLN A 108 -2.48 16.93 5.53
CA GLN A 108 -3.67 16.09 5.41
C GLN A 108 -3.90 15.61 3.98
N GLU A 109 -3.66 16.47 2.99
CA GLU A 109 -3.76 16.14 1.58
C GLU A 109 -2.71 15.11 1.18
N MET A 110 -1.45 15.30 1.57
CA MET A 110 -0.38 14.31 1.34
C MET A 110 -0.72 12.94 1.96
N ILE A 111 -1.19 12.93 3.22
CA ILE A 111 -1.60 11.71 3.93
C ILE A 111 -2.74 11.01 3.18
N PHE A 112 -3.76 11.78 2.75
CA PHE A 112 -4.90 11.25 2.03
C PHE A 112 -4.47 10.61 0.70
N LEU A 113 -3.71 11.34 -0.12
CA LEU A 113 -3.27 10.85 -1.44
C LEU A 113 -2.41 9.59 -1.35
N LEU A 114 -1.48 9.53 -0.37
CA LEU A 114 -0.66 8.34 -0.17
C LEU A 114 -1.48 7.13 0.32
N ARG A 115 -2.52 7.34 1.14
CA ARG A 115 -3.45 6.27 1.54
C ARG A 115 -4.29 5.80 0.35
N GLU A 116 -4.76 6.71 -0.48
CA GLU A 116 -5.55 6.38 -1.67
C GLU A 116 -4.74 5.70 -2.77
N ALA A 117 -3.42 5.95 -2.85
CA ALA A 117 -2.53 5.27 -3.77
C ALA A 117 -2.28 3.79 -3.38
N ASN A 118 -2.39 3.47 -2.10
CA ASN A 118 -2.15 2.13 -1.57
C ASN A 118 -3.37 1.22 -1.79
N GLU A 119 -3.17 0.03 -2.34
CA GLU A 119 -4.23 -0.94 -2.62
C GLU A 119 -5.06 -1.28 -1.38
N GLU A 120 -4.39 -1.46 -0.24
CA GLU A 120 -5.04 -1.93 0.98
C GLU A 120 -5.86 -0.85 1.68
N THR A 121 -5.57 0.44 1.41
CA THR A 121 -6.25 1.56 2.06
C THR A 121 -7.03 2.44 1.10
N CYS A 122 -6.98 2.14 -0.20
CA CYS A 122 -7.77 2.83 -1.21
C CYS A 122 -9.25 2.64 -0.91
N THR A 123 -10.01 3.73 -0.91
CA THR A 123 -11.46 3.67 -0.70
C THR A 123 -12.25 3.24 -1.94
N ARG A 124 -11.60 3.14 -3.11
CA ARG A 124 -12.24 2.66 -4.35
C ARG A 124 -12.17 1.14 -4.43
N GLU A 125 -13.35 0.52 -4.44
CA GLU A 125 -13.52 -0.92 -4.62
C GLU A 125 -14.09 -1.21 -6.02
N ASN A 126 -13.75 -2.38 -6.56
CA ASN A 126 -14.30 -2.84 -7.84
C ASN A 126 -15.75 -3.29 -7.65
N ARG A 127 -16.70 -2.70 -8.39
CA ARG A 127 -18.12 -3.06 -8.27
C ARG A 127 -18.40 -4.49 -8.69
N TYR A 128 -17.56 -5.04 -9.56
CA TYR A 128 -17.68 -6.41 -10.05
C TYR A 128 -16.89 -7.43 -9.23
N GLU A 129 -16.24 -7.05 -8.13
CA GLU A 129 -15.42 -7.95 -7.30
C GLU A 129 -16.18 -9.23 -6.94
N HIS A 130 -17.35 -9.08 -6.33
CA HIS A 130 -18.16 -10.21 -5.87
C HIS A 130 -18.67 -11.09 -7.03
N GLU A 131 -19.11 -10.47 -8.13
CA GLU A 131 -19.57 -11.20 -9.31
C GLU A 131 -18.42 -11.96 -10.00
N TYR A 132 -17.23 -11.36 -10.04
CA TYR A 132 -16.02 -11.96 -10.58
C TYR A 132 -15.50 -13.10 -9.69
N ASP A 133 -15.57 -12.95 -8.37
CA ASP A 133 -15.25 -14.02 -7.42
C ASP A 133 -16.18 -15.23 -7.59
N GLU A 134 -17.48 -15.01 -7.74
CA GLU A 134 -18.44 -16.08 -8.05
C GLU A 134 -18.13 -16.73 -9.41
N ALA A 135 -17.83 -15.93 -10.44
CA ALA A 135 -17.46 -16.43 -11.76
C ALA A 135 -16.17 -17.28 -11.70
N THR A 136 -15.20 -16.84 -10.91
CA THR A 136 -13.94 -17.56 -10.69
C THR A 136 -14.20 -18.89 -9.98
N GLN A 137 -15.03 -18.92 -8.94
CA GLN A 137 -15.42 -20.18 -8.28
C GLN A 137 -16.10 -21.15 -9.25
N ARG A 138 -17.05 -20.67 -10.06
CA ARG A 138 -17.71 -21.49 -11.09
C ARG A 138 -16.74 -21.98 -12.15
N PHE A 139 -15.77 -21.15 -12.53
CA PHE A 139 -14.69 -21.53 -13.44
C PHE A 139 -13.82 -22.64 -12.84
N GLU A 140 -13.39 -22.51 -11.58
CA GLU A 140 -12.57 -23.50 -10.90
C GLU A 140 -13.30 -24.84 -10.70
N GLU A 141 -14.59 -24.81 -10.35
CA GLU A 141 -15.42 -26.01 -10.24
C GLU A 141 -15.53 -26.75 -11.59
N LYS A 142 -15.79 -25.98 -12.66
CA LYS A 142 -15.98 -26.54 -14.00
C LYS A 142 -14.67 -27.01 -14.62
N TYR A 143 -13.63 -26.19 -14.60
CA TYR A 143 -12.39 -26.37 -15.37
C TYR A 143 -11.15 -26.69 -14.53
N GLY A 144 -11.22 -26.62 -13.20
CA GLY A 144 -10.07 -26.76 -12.28
C GLY A 144 -9.40 -25.41 -11.96
N SER A 145 -8.57 -25.38 -10.92
CA SER A 145 -7.98 -24.16 -10.33
C SER A 145 -7.25 -23.23 -11.31
N LEU A 146 -6.71 -23.77 -12.41
CA LEU A 146 -6.05 -23.00 -13.48
C LEU A 146 -6.52 -23.47 -14.86
N GLY A 147 -7.78 -23.91 -14.94
CA GLY A 147 -8.37 -24.46 -16.15
C GLY A 147 -7.67 -25.72 -16.65
N GLU A 148 -7.17 -26.57 -15.75
CA GLU A 148 -6.46 -27.81 -16.08
C GLU A 148 -7.25 -28.70 -17.05
N LYS A 149 -8.58 -28.70 -16.96
CA LYS A 149 -9.47 -29.49 -17.83
C LYS A 149 -9.64 -28.89 -19.24
N LEU A 150 -9.18 -27.67 -19.49
CA LEU A 150 -9.16 -27.04 -20.81
C LEU A 150 -7.91 -27.38 -21.63
N LYS A 151 -6.91 -28.02 -21.00
CA LYS A 151 -5.65 -28.36 -21.66
C LYS A 151 -5.85 -29.40 -22.75
N THR A 152 -5.27 -29.13 -23.92
CA THR A 152 -5.24 -30.09 -25.02
C THR A 152 -4.10 -31.11 -24.83
N LYS A 153 -4.13 -32.22 -25.58
CA LYS A 153 -3.04 -33.20 -25.57
C LYS A 153 -1.71 -32.60 -26.01
N GLU A 154 -1.74 -31.67 -26.97
CA GLU A 154 -0.58 -30.94 -27.44
C GLU A 154 0.00 -30.01 -26.36
N ASP A 155 -0.87 -29.31 -25.61
CA ASP A 155 -0.43 -28.49 -24.48
C ASP A 155 0.27 -29.35 -23.41
N MET A 156 -0.26 -30.54 -23.11
CA MET A 156 0.35 -31.48 -22.15
C MET A 156 1.68 -32.07 -22.64
N GLU A 157 1.86 -32.28 -23.94
CA GLU A 157 3.12 -32.74 -24.52
C GLU A 157 4.19 -31.64 -24.48
N ARG A 158 3.82 -30.40 -24.84
CA ARG A 158 4.71 -29.24 -24.73
C ARG A 158 5.12 -28.96 -23.29
N GLU A 159 4.22 -29.14 -22.33
CA GLU A 159 4.53 -29.03 -20.90
C GLU A 159 5.61 -30.03 -20.47
N LYS A 160 5.58 -31.25 -21.00
CA LYS A 160 6.58 -32.28 -20.68
C LYS A 160 7.93 -32.00 -21.33
N THR A 161 7.96 -31.40 -22.51
CA THR A 161 9.20 -31.12 -23.25
C THR A 161 9.84 -29.79 -22.87
N GLU A 162 9.04 -28.75 -22.67
CA GLU A 162 9.50 -27.36 -22.44
C GLU A 162 9.44 -26.96 -20.96
N GLY A 163 8.68 -27.69 -20.13
CA GLY A 163 8.46 -27.34 -18.72
C GLY A 163 7.58 -26.10 -18.50
N LEU A 164 6.97 -25.57 -19.56
CA LEU A 164 6.11 -24.38 -19.52
C LEU A 164 4.64 -24.78 -19.37
N HIS A 165 4.07 -24.53 -18.19
CA HIS A 165 2.67 -24.83 -17.87
C HIS A 165 1.73 -23.76 -18.43
N LYS A 166 0.78 -24.17 -19.27
CA LYS A 166 -0.28 -23.29 -19.77
C LYS A 166 -1.37 -23.17 -18.70
N MET A 167 -1.74 -21.93 -18.39
CA MET A 167 -2.80 -21.61 -17.43
C MET A 167 -3.94 -20.95 -18.20
N PHE A 168 -5.18 -21.24 -17.79
CA PHE A 168 -6.37 -20.57 -18.29
C PHE A 168 -7.04 -19.82 -17.15
N MET A 169 -7.50 -18.61 -17.46
CA MET A 169 -8.23 -17.73 -16.57
C MET A 169 -9.70 -17.65 -17.01
N PRO A 170 -10.62 -17.16 -16.15
CA PRO A 170 -12.03 -17.02 -16.51
C PRO A 170 -12.26 -16.29 -17.85
N GLY A 171 -11.50 -15.22 -18.13
CA GLY A 171 -11.61 -14.46 -19.39
C GLY A 171 -11.28 -15.24 -20.67
N ASP A 172 -10.58 -16.37 -20.58
CA ASP A 172 -10.20 -17.19 -21.75
C ASP A 172 -11.36 -18.00 -22.32
N VAL A 173 -12.45 -18.17 -21.56
CA VAL A 173 -13.66 -18.87 -22.03
C VAL A 173 -14.79 -17.88 -22.30
N PRO A 174 -15.56 -18.06 -23.40
CA PRO A 174 -16.65 -17.14 -23.75
C PRO A 174 -17.70 -16.96 -22.65
N GLU A 175 -17.88 -17.97 -21.79
CA GLU A 175 -18.87 -17.97 -20.71
C GLU A 175 -18.59 -16.94 -19.61
N PHE A 176 -17.31 -16.69 -19.28
CA PHE A 176 -16.93 -15.73 -18.24
C PHE A 176 -16.20 -14.49 -18.80
N LYS A 177 -16.05 -14.41 -20.13
CA LYS A 177 -15.34 -13.32 -20.79
C LYS A 177 -15.92 -11.95 -20.45
N ASP A 178 -17.24 -11.80 -20.55
CA ASP A 178 -17.90 -10.51 -20.35
C ASP A 178 -17.75 -9.97 -18.91
N ILE A 179 -17.90 -10.82 -17.89
CA ILE A 179 -17.66 -10.41 -16.50
C ILE A 179 -16.17 -10.15 -16.23
N SER A 180 -15.28 -10.93 -16.85
CA SER A 180 -13.84 -10.74 -16.74
C SER A 180 -13.41 -9.41 -17.35
N ASP A 181 -13.90 -9.07 -18.55
CA ASP A 181 -13.59 -7.83 -19.25
C ASP A 181 -14.06 -6.63 -18.42
N ARG A 182 -15.31 -6.65 -17.92
CA ARG A 182 -15.86 -5.59 -17.05
C ARG A 182 -15.07 -5.41 -15.75
N TYR A 183 -14.71 -6.52 -15.10
CA TYR A 183 -13.88 -6.49 -13.88
C TYR A 183 -12.52 -5.83 -14.14
N TYR A 184 -11.82 -6.25 -15.21
CA TYR A 184 -10.49 -5.72 -15.51
C TYR A 184 -10.51 -4.28 -16.03
N GLU A 185 -11.56 -3.86 -16.73
CA GLU A 185 -11.76 -2.45 -17.12
C GLU A 185 -11.91 -1.55 -15.89
N GLU A 186 -12.72 -1.95 -14.91
CA GLU A 186 -12.88 -1.19 -13.66
C GLU A 186 -11.61 -1.23 -12.82
N TYR A 187 -10.94 -2.38 -12.73
CA TYR A 187 -9.65 -2.52 -12.07
C TYR A 187 -8.58 -1.59 -12.67
N ALA A 188 -8.54 -1.47 -14.01
CA ALA A 188 -7.66 -0.55 -14.70
C ALA A 188 -7.99 0.92 -14.35
N ALA A 189 -9.27 1.29 -14.29
CA ALA A 189 -9.70 2.63 -13.90
C ALA A 189 -9.33 2.96 -12.43
N ILE A 190 -9.42 1.98 -11.52
CA ILE A 190 -9.00 2.13 -10.12
C ILE A 190 -7.47 2.31 -10.05
N ASN A 191 -6.70 1.51 -10.79
CA ASN A 191 -5.25 1.64 -10.83
C ASN A 191 -4.79 2.98 -11.42
N GLU A 192 -5.48 3.48 -12.43
CA GLU A 192 -5.21 4.81 -12.99
C GLU A 192 -5.45 5.91 -11.94
N TYR A 193 -6.55 5.82 -11.18
CA TYR A 193 -6.80 6.72 -10.05
C TYR A 193 -5.69 6.64 -8.99
N ARG A 194 -5.28 5.42 -8.59
CA ARG A 194 -4.20 5.21 -7.62
C ARG A 194 -2.88 5.83 -8.11
N ASN A 195 -2.58 5.68 -9.41
CA ASN A 195 -1.42 6.32 -10.03
C ASN A 195 -1.49 7.84 -9.96
N GLN A 196 -2.64 8.43 -10.27
CA GLN A 196 -2.85 9.88 -10.15
C GLN A 196 -2.69 10.36 -8.70
N CYS A 197 -3.19 9.61 -7.72
CA CYS A 197 -2.99 9.91 -6.30
C CYS A 197 -1.51 9.86 -5.91
N LYS A 198 -0.79 8.82 -6.35
CA LYS A 198 0.66 8.68 -6.13
C LYS A 198 1.44 9.84 -6.76
N ASP A 199 1.15 10.20 -8.00
CA ASP A 199 1.88 11.27 -8.70
C ASP A 199 1.66 12.62 -8.01
N LYS A 200 0.42 12.95 -7.66
CA LYS A 200 0.09 14.17 -6.89
C LYS A 200 0.72 14.17 -5.50
N ALA A 201 0.72 13.03 -4.80
CA ALA A 201 1.36 12.90 -3.51
C ALA A 201 2.87 13.19 -3.61
N LEU A 202 3.54 12.63 -4.62
CA LEU A 202 4.98 12.83 -4.83
C LEU A 202 5.31 14.26 -5.28
N GLU A 203 4.43 14.92 -6.04
CA GLU A 203 4.57 16.33 -6.39
C GLU A 203 4.51 17.22 -5.12
N LEU A 204 3.49 17.02 -4.28
CA LEU A 204 3.38 17.75 -3.00
C LEU A 204 4.55 17.43 -2.06
N PHE A 205 4.93 16.16 -1.98
CA PHE A 205 6.05 15.72 -1.16
C PHE A 205 7.36 16.35 -1.63
N GLY A 206 7.59 16.41 -2.95
CA GLY A 206 8.75 17.06 -3.54
C GLY A 206 8.78 18.57 -3.29
N LYS A 207 7.62 19.24 -3.40
CA LYS A 207 7.47 20.67 -3.10
C LYS A 207 7.81 20.99 -1.64
N TRP A 208 7.33 20.17 -0.70
CA TRP A 208 7.47 20.42 0.74
C TRP A 208 8.61 19.64 1.40
N PHE A 209 9.46 18.97 0.62
CA PHE A 209 10.44 18.01 1.12
C PHE A 209 11.31 18.56 2.27
N TRP A 210 11.81 19.80 2.12
CA TRP A 210 12.68 20.46 3.11
C TRP A 210 11.93 21.09 4.29
N HIS A 211 10.62 20.91 4.35
CA HIS A 211 9.72 21.45 5.36
C HIS A 211 9.04 20.35 6.19
N LEU A 212 9.36 19.08 5.93
CA LEU A 212 8.86 17.92 6.69
C LEU A 212 9.71 17.65 7.94
N TRP A 213 9.86 18.67 8.79
CA TRP A 213 10.55 18.60 10.08
C TRP A 213 9.71 19.30 11.16
N ASP A 214 10.03 18.99 12.42
CA ASP A 214 9.42 19.56 13.62
C ASP A 214 10.51 20.11 14.54
#